data_AF-A0A2I2G5F6-F1
#
_entry.id   AF-A0A2I2G5F6-F1
#
_cell.length_a   1.000
_cell.length_b   1.000
_cell.length_c   1.000
_cell.angle_alpha   90.00
_cell.angle_beta   90.00
_cell.angle_gamma   90.00
#
_symmetry.space_group_name_H-M   'P 1'
#
loop_
_entity.id
_entity.type
_entity.pdbx_description
1 polymer ?
#
loop_
_entity_poly.entity_id
_entity_poly.type
_entity_poly.pdbx_seq_one_letter_code
_entity_poly.pdbx_strand_id
1 'polypeptide(L)'
;MAYLTQADMTASNPFWQNEFEDLSCIHIPSFPSDSYIPSITETIEHVLNDVPAHQARSDLATSTVLRFAWASVISTCLDAEHVVFGVVVTSHCLPVPGILDMTGPTIATMPLRVQKKDSQLP
;
A
#
# COMPACT_ATOMS: atom_id res chain seq x y z
N MET A 1 -16.22 -12.01 -16.36
CA MET A 1 -14.96 -11.87 -17.13
C MET A 1 -15.00 -10.69 -18.13
N ALA A 2 -15.62 -9.55 -17.81
CA ALA A 2 -15.75 -8.42 -18.76
C ALA A 2 -15.38 -7.04 -18.17
N TYR A 3 -15.15 -6.95 -16.86
CA TYR A 3 -14.85 -5.69 -16.20
C TYR A 3 -13.35 -5.34 -16.24
N LEU A 4 -12.46 -6.34 -16.13
CA LEU A 4 -11.01 -6.14 -16.26
C LEU A 4 -10.59 -5.75 -17.69
N THR A 5 -11.39 -6.10 -18.69
CA THR A 5 -11.19 -5.68 -20.09
C THR A 5 -11.64 -4.25 -20.37
N GLN A 6 -12.27 -3.58 -19.40
CA GLN A 6 -12.70 -2.19 -19.50
C GLN A 6 -11.81 -1.25 -18.67
N ALA A 7 -10.85 -1.80 -17.91
CA ALA A 7 -9.73 -1.03 -17.40
C ALA A 7 -8.88 -0.62 -18.61
N ASP A 8 -8.76 0.68 -18.84
CA ASP A 8 -8.01 1.21 -19.97
C ASP A 8 -6.51 0.90 -19.79
N MET A 9 -6.07 -0.21 -20.38
CA MET A 9 -4.67 -0.64 -20.34
C MET A 9 -3.74 0.43 -20.92
N THR A 10 -4.26 1.30 -21.80
CA THR A 10 -3.48 2.39 -22.39
C THR A 10 -3.25 3.55 -21.41
N ALA A 11 -4.15 3.75 -20.43
CA ALA A 11 -3.99 4.76 -19.37
C ALA A 11 -3.19 4.25 -18.15
N SER A 12 -3.07 2.93 -17.98
CA SER A 12 -2.38 2.33 -16.83
C SER A 12 -0.86 2.58 -16.85
N ASN A 13 -0.20 2.36 -17.98
CA ASN A 13 1.25 2.54 -18.10
C ASN A 13 1.71 3.99 -17.80
N PRO A 14 1.11 5.05 -18.41
CA PRO A 14 1.51 6.42 -18.09
C PRO A 14 1.21 6.80 -16.64
N PHE A 15 0.12 6.27 -16.05
CA PHE A 15 -0.17 6.48 -14.64
C PHE A 15 0.96 5.97 -13.74
N TRP A 16 1.36 4.70 -13.89
CA TRP A 16 2.41 4.11 -13.06
C TRP A 16 3.80 4.71 -13.31
N GLN A 17 4.08 5.13 -14.55
CA GLN A 17 5.32 5.86 -14.86
C GLN A 17 5.38 7.18 -14.10
N ASN A 18 4.30 7.96 -14.11
CA ASN A 18 4.22 9.22 -13.38
C ASN A 18 4.22 9.02 -11.86
N GLU A 19 3.53 8.00 -11.36
CA GLU A 19 3.45 7.69 -9.92
C GLU A 19 4.84 7.38 -9.31
N PHE A 20 5.72 6.75 -10.08
CA PHE A 20 7.07 6.38 -9.68
C PHE A 20 8.17 7.22 -10.34
N GLU A 21 7.81 8.35 -10.95
CA GLU A 21 8.78 9.32 -11.42
C GLU A 21 9.57 9.90 -10.24
N ASP A 22 10.88 10.08 -10.42
CA ASP A 22 11.82 10.58 -9.40
C ASP A 22 11.82 9.80 -8.07
N LEU A 23 11.50 8.50 -8.12
CA LEU A 23 11.52 7.66 -6.93
C LEU A 23 12.94 7.48 -6.40
N SER A 24 13.24 8.09 -5.25
CA SER A 24 14.44 7.78 -4.46
C SER A 24 14.05 7.01 -3.19
N CYS A 25 14.10 5.68 -3.27
CA CYS A 25 13.80 4.79 -2.14
C CYS A 25 14.99 3.87 -1.84
N ILE A 26 15.18 3.56 -0.56
CA ILE A 26 16.12 2.53 -0.12
C ILE A 26 15.41 1.18 -0.22
N HIS A 27 15.98 0.26 -1.00
CA HIS A 27 15.45 -1.10 -1.12
C HIS A 27 15.79 -1.89 0.15
N ILE A 28 14.77 -2.33 0.89
CA ILE A 28 14.94 -3.17 2.07
C ILE A 28 14.02 -4.40 2.00
N PRO A 29 14.49 -5.57 2.48
CA PRO A 29 15.88 -5.90 2.83
C PRO A 29 16.76 -6.05 1.59
N SER A 30 18.08 -5.88 1.75
CA SER A 30 19.03 -6.40 0.76
C SER A 30 19.03 -7.92 0.89
N PHE A 31 18.46 -8.61 -0.10
CA PHE A 31 18.44 -10.07 -0.08
C PHE A 31 19.88 -10.61 -0.12
N PRO A 32 20.21 -11.67 0.66
CA PRO A 32 21.56 -12.23 0.69
C PRO A 32 22.01 -12.78 -0.68
N SER A 33 21.06 -13.22 -1.51
CA SER A 33 21.27 -13.70 -2.87
C SER A 33 19.98 -13.57 -3.69
N ASP A 34 20.09 -13.57 -5.02
CA ASP A 34 18.95 -13.58 -5.95
C ASP A 34 18.06 -14.83 -5.82
N SER A 35 18.59 -15.89 -5.21
CA SER A 35 17.91 -17.15 -4.92
C SER A 35 17.39 -17.25 -3.49
N TYR A 36 17.43 -16.17 -2.71
CA TYR A 36 16.98 -16.19 -1.33
C TYR A 36 15.48 -16.46 -1.24
N ILE A 37 15.12 -17.55 -0.56
CA ILE A 37 13.73 -17.88 -0.23
C ILE A 37 13.51 -17.48 1.23
N PRO A 38 12.65 -16.47 1.51
CA PRO A 38 12.36 -16.08 2.88
C PRO A 38 11.68 -17.23 3.62
N SER A 39 12.15 -17.53 4.82
CA SER A 39 11.54 -18.49 5.73
C SER A 39 10.97 -17.74 6.93
N ILE A 40 9.70 -17.95 7.25
CA ILE A 40 9.05 -17.34 8.42
C ILE A 40 9.70 -17.95 9.65
N THR A 41 10.42 -17.13 10.41
CA THR A 41 11.11 -17.60 11.63
C THR A 41 10.22 -17.39 12.84
N GLU A 42 9.49 -16.27 12.90
CA GLU A 42 8.65 -15.90 14.04
C GLU A 42 7.44 -15.07 13.58
N THR A 43 6.35 -15.14 14.35
CA THR A 43 5.16 -14.30 14.18
C THR A 43 4.92 -13.53 15.46
N ILE A 44 4.78 -12.20 15.34
CA ILE A 44 4.43 -11.32 16.46
C ILE A 44 3.03 -10.79 16.20
N GLU A 45 2.12 -11.03 17.16
CA GLU A 45 0.76 -10.51 17.12
C GLU A 45 0.59 -9.42 18.18
N HIS A 46 0.05 -8.27 17.76
CA HIS A 46 -0.27 -7.18 18.67
C HIS A 46 -1.66 -6.65 18.36
N VAL A 47 -2.52 -6.59 19.37
CA VAL A 47 -3.91 -6.14 19.25
C VAL A 47 -4.00 -4.68 19.66
N LEU A 48 -4.41 -3.84 18.71
CA LEU A 48 -4.72 -2.43 18.95
C LEU A 48 -6.21 -2.30 19.26
N ASN A 49 -6.55 -2.08 20.52
CA ASN A 49 -7.94 -1.94 20.95
C ASN A 49 -8.56 -0.58 20.56
N ASP A 50 -7.76 0.47 20.57
CA ASP A 50 -8.19 1.84 20.28
C ASP A 50 -7.35 2.45 19.16
N VAL A 51 -7.87 2.39 17.93
CA VAL A 51 -7.28 3.12 16.80
C VAL A 51 -7.96 4.49 16.70
N PRO A 52 -7.25 5.62 16.84
CA PRO A 52 -7.85 6.97 16.89
C PRO A 52 -8.57 7.42 15.61
N ALA A 53 -8.57 6.60 14.55
CA ALA A 53 -9.14 6.93 13.24
C ALA A 53 -10.62 7.35 13.31
N HIS A 54 -11.39 6.81 14.25
CA HIS A 54 -12.78 7.21 14.49
C HIS A 54 -12.95 8.39 15.46
N GLN A 55 -11.92 8.73 16.25
CA GLN A 55 -11.99 9.78 17.29
C GLN A 55 -11.53 11.14 16.78
N ALA A 56 -10.57 11.17 15.86
CA ALA A 56 -10.31 12.35 15.06
C ALA A 56 -11.52 12.51 14.12
N ARG A 57 -12.16 13.69 14.09
CA ARG A 57 -13.24 14.05 13.14
C ARG A 57 -12.72 14.14 11.70
N SER A 58 -12.08 13.08 11.22
CA SER A 58 -11.54 12.97 9.88
C SER A 58 -12.38 11.94 9.14
N ASP A 59 -12.84 12.26 7.94
CA ASP A 59 -13.53 11.34 7.02
C ASP A 59 -12.59 10.27 6.43
N LEU A 60 -11.52 9.91 7.17
CA LEU A 60 -10.47 9.02 6.73
C LEU A 60 -10.75 7.59 7.17
N ALA A 61 -10.55 6.65 6.26
CA ALA A 61 -10.62 5.23 6.58
C ALA A 61 -9.49 4.83 7.54
N THR A 62 -9.79 3.94 8.49
CA THR A 62 -8.80 3.37 9.42
C THR A 62 -7.62 2.73 8.68
N SER A 63 -7.86 2.13 7.50
CA SER A 63 -6.81 1.58 6.64
C SER A 63 -5.82 2.66 6.17
N THR A 64 -6.28 3.87 5.88
CA THR A 64 -5.43 5.00 5.51
C THR A 64 -4.55 5.43 6.68
N VAL A 65 -5.12 5.53 7.89
CA VAL A 65 -4.37 5.87 9.10
C VAL A 65 -3.29 4.83 9.39
N LEU A 66 -3.61 3.54 9.28
CA LEU A 66 -2.65 2.46 9.48
C LEU A 66 -1.54 2.44 8.42
N ARG A 67 -1.88 2.64 7.14
CA ARG A 67 -0.89 2.74 6.06
C ARG A 67 0.05 3.91 6.29
N PHE A 68 -0.46 5.06 6.74
CA PHE A 68 0.35 6.23 7.05
C PHE A 68 1.25 5.98 8.26
N ALA A 69 0.72 5.39 9.34
CA ALA A 69 1.52 5.03 10.51
C ALA A 69 2.68 4.09 10.14
N TRP A 70 2.41 3.08 9.30
CA TRP A 70 3.43 2.16 8.79
C TRP A 70 4.48 2.88 7.93
N ALA A 71 4.06 3.75 7.01
CA ALA A 71 4.96 4.56 6.21
C ALA A 71 5.86 5.46 7.08
N SER A 72 5.30 6.06 8.13
CA SER A 72 6.04 6.91 9.07
C SER A 72 7.09 6.11 9.84
N VAL A 73 6.78 4.88 10.26
CA VAL A 73 7.75 3.99 10.92
C VAL A 73 8.90 3.69 9.98
N ILE A 74 8.61 3.25 8.74
CA ILE A 74 9.66 2.95 7.75
C ILE A 74 10.51 4.19 7.46
N SER A 75 9.88 5.33 7.22
CA SER A 75 10.58 6.60 6.94
C SER A 75 11.54 6.96 8.08
N THR A 76 11.12 6.80 9.33
CA THR A 76 11.94 7.10 10.51
C THR A 76 13.06 6.08 10.70
N CYS A 77 12.79 4.78 10.47
CA CYS A 77 13.78 3.72 10.60
C CYS A 77 14.88 3.78 9.52
N LEU A 78 14.54 4.25 8.31
CA LEU A 78 15.46 4.28 7.17
C LEU A 78 15.98 5.68 6.82
N ASP A 79 15.56 6.71 7.57
CA ASP A 79 15.81 8.12 7.25
C ASP A 79 15.50 8.47 5.77
N ALA A 80 14.37 7.94 5.29
CA ALA A 80 13.98 8.04 3.88
C ALA A 80 12.82 9.03 3.69
N GLU A 81 12.92 9.89 2.69
CA GLU A 81 11.88 10.87 2.33
C GLU A 81 10.71 10.22 1.56
N HIS A 82 11.02 9.25 0.69
CA HIS A 82 10.04 8.44 -0.02
C HIS A 82 10.04 7.01 0.50
N VAL A 83 8.84 6.51 0.78
CA VAL A 83 8.60 5.12 1.20
C VAL A 83 7.63 4.48 0.22
N VAL A 84 7.96 3.26 -0.23
CA VAL A 84 7.06 2.44 -1.05
C VAL A 84 6.87 1.08 -0.40
N PHE A 85 5.63 0.63 -0.27
CA PHE A 85 5.30 -0.72 0.18
C PHE A 85 4.05 -1.26 -0.53
N GLY A 86 3.93 -2.58 -0.59
CA GLY A 86 2.76 -3.25 -1.18
C GLY A 86 1.55 -3.17 -0.26
N VAL A 87 0.42 -2.76 -0.82
CA VAL A 87 -0.88 -2.75 -0.14
C VAL A 87 -1.79 -3.77 -0.80
N VAL A 88 -2.35 -4.64 0.02
CA VAL A 88 -3.36 -5.60 -0.40
C VAL A 88 -4.73 -4.93 -0.34
N VAL A 89 -5.42 -4.91 -1.47
CA VAL A 89 -6.77 -4.36 -1.62
C VAL A 89 -7.71 -5.49 -2.04
N THR A 90 -8.84 -5.59 -1.35
CA THR A 90 -9.91 -6.51 -1.71
C THR A 90 -10.90 -5.81 -2.66
N SER A 91 -11.29 -6.48 -3.74
CA SER A 91 -12.10 -5.89 -4.81
C SER A 91 -13.60 -5.87 -4.52
N HIS A 92 -14.02 -6.15 -3.28
CA HIS A 92 -15.42 -6.04 -2.84
C HIS A 92 -16.00 -4.62 -2.92
N CYS A 93 -15.17 -3.61 -3.22
CA CYS A 93 -15.57 -2.21 -3.45
C CYS A 93 -15.82 -1.86 -4.93
N LEU A 94 -15.69 -2.80 -5.88
CA LEU A 94 -16.06 -2.51 -7.27
C LEU A 94 -17.58 -2.62 -7.42
N PRO A 95 -18.28 -1.63 -8.00
CA PRO A 95 -19.72 -1.65 -8.22
C PRO A 95 -20.07 -2.60 -9.39
N VAL A 96 -19.69 -3.86 -9.25
CA VAL A 96 -19.96 -4.92 -10.23
C VAL A 96 -21.05 -5.81 -9.63
N PRO A 97 -22.27 -5.81 -10.19
CA PRO A 97 -23.32 -6.73 -9.78
C PRO A 97 -22.82 -8.18 -9.83
N GLY A 98 -22.97 -8.93 -8.73
CA GLY A 98 -22.58 -10.34 -8.65
C GLY A 98 -21.13 -10.63 -8.22
N ILE A 99 -20.36 -9.62 -7.78
CA ILE A 99 -18.96 -9.85 -7.33
C ILE A 99 -18.85 -10.71 -6.07
N LEU A 100 -19.91 -10.74 -5.24
CA LEU A 100 -20.00 -11.61 -4.06
C LEU A 100 -20.21 -13.09 -4.44
N ASP A 101 -20.75 -13.37 -5.63
CA ASP A 101 -20.98 -14.72 -6.16
C ASP A 101 -19.83 -15.22 -7.05
N MET A 102 -18.75 -14.42 -7.17
CA MET A 102 -17.64 -14.71 -8.07
C MET A 102 -16.54 -15.51 -7.34
N THR A 103 -16.39 -16.79 -7.71
CA THR A 103 -15.29 -17.65 -7.24
C THR A 103 -14.00 -17.32 -7.99
N GLY A 104 -13.24 -16.35 -7.49
CA GLY A 104 -11.92 -15.98 -8.01
C GLY A 104 -11.16 -15.06 -7.05
N PRO A 105 -9.81 -15.01 -7.09
CA PRO A 105 -9.02 -14.18 -6.20
C PRO A 105 -9.35 -12.70 -6.45
N THR A 106 -10.17 -12.14 -5.55
CA THR A 106 -10.59 -10.74 -5.52
C THR A 106 -9.59 -9.89 -4.74
N ILE A 107 -8.33 -10.31 -4.69
CA ILE A 107 -7.25 -9.66 -3.97
C ILE A 107 -6.25 -9.14 -4.99
N ALA A 108 -5.96 -7.84 -4.93
CA ALA A 108 -4.92 -7.20 -5.72
C ALA A 108 -3.90 -6.55 -4.79
N THR A 109 -2.62 -6.74 -5.09
CA THR A 109 -1.53 -6.03 -4.40
C THR A 109 -1.06 -4.90 -5.30
N MET A 110 -1.07 -3.68 -4.77
CA MET A 110 -0.62 -2.49 -5.49
C MET A 110 0.48 -1.79 -4.68
N PRO A 111 1.51 -1.24 -5.34
CA PRO A 111 2.51 -0.44 -4.65
C PRO A 111 1.88 0.89 -4.22
N LEU A 112 2.08 1.28 -2.97
CA LEU A 112 1.69 2.58 -2.43
C LEU A 112 2.95 3.40 -2.15
N ARG A 113 3.08 4.55 -2.80
CA ARG A 113 4.11 5.56 -2.53
C ARG A 113 3.60 6.54 -1.48
N VAL A 114 4.43 6.81 -0.47
CA VAL A 114 4.19 7.85 0.53
C VAL A 114 5.41 8.75 0.58
N GLN A 115 5.21 10.06 0.40
CA GLN A 115 6.25 11.06 0.56
C GLN A 115 6.03 11.84 1.85
N LYS A 116 7.08 11.97 2.65
CA LYS A 116 7.10 12.89 3.78
C LYS A 116 7.13 14.31 3.23
N LYS A 117 6.07 15.08 3.46
CA LYS A 117 6.08 16.51 3.11
C LYS A 117 7.00 17.21 4.10
N ASP A 118 8.09 17.79 3.59
CA ASP A 118 8.88 18.71 4.40
C ASP A 118 7.98 19.85 4.88
N SER A 119 7.81 19.93 6.19
CA SER A 119 7.22 21.08 6.83
C SER A 119 8.17 22.26 6.65
N GLN A 120 8.03 22.98 5.53
CA GLN A 120 8.42 24.39 5.52
C GLN A 120 7.59 25.07 6.61
N LEU A 121 8.25 25.37 7.73
CA LEU A 121 7.73 26.32 8.72
C LEU A 121 7.38 27.63 8.00
N PRO A 122 6.21 28.22 8.24
CA PRO A 122 6.04 29.65 8.06
C PRO A 122 6.87 30.44 9.09
#